data_AF-A0A937FYH1-F1
#
_entry.id   AF-A0A937FYH1-F1
#
_cell.length_a   1.000
_cell.length_b   1.000
_cell.length_c   1.000
_cell.angle_alpha   90.00
_cell.angle_beta   90.00
_cell.angle_gamma   90.00
#
_symmetry.space_group_name_H-M   'P 1'
#
loop_
_entity.id
_entity.type
_entity.pdbx_description
1 polymer ?
#
loop_
_entity_poly.entity_id
_entity_poly.type
_entity_poly.pdbx_seq_one_letter_code
_entity_poly.pdbx_strand_id
1 'polypeptide(L)'
;MKKLFYLFFVVIMSISLVNCAEDGEPGPAGTDGADGTNGVDGENGVDGENGVGFDELVKYGNIRVFLDGTRSDEIAFKDTSDFKFTAVDDLASYNIVTKGTDYNFKVERFLSAPDDVYQDSYMQISFDVTDAQSESKTFKISSFYFRKNIVTTDLKVFQQIFRTPTTAEITDYNFDETTNNLKFKFSFTMAAASNETGNALNVSGEVDVIVFEKL
;
A
#
# COMPACT_ATOMS: atom_id res chain seq x y z
N MET A 1 84.75 -41.19 71.74
CA MET A 1 83.73 -40.25 72.26
C MET A 1 83.95 -38.78 71.87
N LYS A 2 85.18 -38.27 71.67
CA LYS A 2 85.40 -36.85 71.26
C LYS A 2 85.01 -36.50 69.81
N LYS A 3 85.14 -37.44 68.86
CA LYS A 3 84.72 -37.24 67.46
C LYS A 3 83.20 -37.16 67.27
N LEU A 4 82.44 -37.79 68.18
CA LEU A 4 80.97 -37.73 68.19
C LEU A 4 80.45 -36.38 68.72
N PHE A 5 81.21 -35.75 69.63
CA PHE A 5 80.89 -34.42 70.18
C PHE A 5 81.20 -33.28 69.19
N TYR A 6 82.28 -33.40 68.41
CA TYR A 6 82.60 -32.46 67.32
C TYR A 6 81.56 -32.53 66.19
N LEU A 7 81.07 -33.72 65.87
CA LEU A 7 79.99 -33.90 64.89
C LEU A 7 78.69 -33.23 65.36
N PHE A 8 78.37 -33.31 66.65
CA PHE A 8 77.20 -32.67 67.24
C PHE A 8 77.31 -31.13 67.27
N PHE A 9 78.51 -30.60 67.52
CA PHE A 9 78.76 -29.15 67.56
C PHE A 9 78.78 -28.51 66.15
N VAL A 10 79.29 -29.23 65.14
CA VAL A 10 79.27 -28.79 63.73
C VAL A 10 77.83 -28.81 63.17
N VAL A 11 77.00 -29.76 63.59
CA VAL A 11 75.58 -29.81 63.21
C VAL A 11 74.79 -28.66 63.84
N ILE A 12 75.07 -28.26 65.08
CA ILE A 12 74.38 -27.13 65.73
C ILE A 12 74.77 -25.78 65.15
N MET A 13 76.03 -25.59 64.73
CA MET A 13 76.51 -24.34 64.12
C MET A 13 76.12 -24.18 62.64
N SER A 14 75.76 -25.27 61.95
CA SER A 14 75.24 -25.24 60.58
C SER A 14 73.73 -25.00 60.50
N ILE A 15 73.00 -25.14 61.62
CA ILE A 15 71.57 -24.80 61.71
C ILE A 15 71.35 -23.28 61.86
N SER A 16 72.39 -22.50 62.20
CA SER A 16 72.27 -21.05 62.49
C SER A 16 72.45 -20.12 61.28
N LEU A 17 72.78 -20.65 60.09
CA LEU A 17 73.08 -19.85 58.89
C LEU A 17 72.03 -19.98 57.78
N VAL A 18 70.91 -20.68 58.04
CA VAL A 18 69.71 -20.54 57.20
C VAL A 18 69.00 -19.26 57.64
N ASN A 19 69.64 -18.12 57.38
CA ASN A 19 68.89 -16.89 57.16
C ASN A 19 68.04 -17.19 55.93
N CYS A 20 66.78 -17.61 56.14
CA CYS A 20 65.75 -17.43 55.14
C CYS A 20 65.84 -15.97 54.74
N ALA A 21 66.34 -15.71 53.53
CA ALA A 21 66.01 -14.46 52.86
C ALA A 21 64.48 -14.42 52.90
N GLU A 22 63.92 -13.51 53.69
CA GLU A 22 62.50 -13.21 53.58
C GLU A 22 62.30 -12.84 52.11
N ASP A 23 61.54 -13.69 51.39
CA ASP A 23 61.16 -13.38 50.03
C ASP A 23 60.52 -11.99 50.09
N GLY A 24 61.17 -11.01 49.45
CA GLY A 24 60.71 -9.64 49.48
C GLY A 24 59.24 -9.62 49.05
N GLU A 25 58.39 -8.99 49.88
CA GLU A 25 56.95 -8.92 49.66
C GLU A 25 56.65 -8.64 48.17
N PRO A 26 55.75 -9.40 47.53
CA PRO A 26 55.38 -9.15 46.14
C PRO A 26 55.04 -7.67 45.94
N GLY A 27 55.65 -7.05 44.93
CA GLY A 27 55.34 -5.67 44.59
C GLY A 27 53.83 -5.50 44.37
N PRO A 28 53.26 -4.34 44.72
CA PRO A 28 51.83 -4.11 44.58
C PRO A 28 51.38 -4.37 43.13
N ALA A 29 50.20 -4.96 42.97
CA ALA A 29 49.60 -5.16 41.66
C ALA A 29 49.55 -3.82 40.90
N GLY A 30 49.86 -3.85 39.61
CA GLY A 30 49.69 -2.69 38.74
C GLY A 30 48.23 -2.24 38.76
N THR A 31 48.00 -0.93 38.72
CA THR A 31 46.64 -0.40 38.65
C THR A 31 45.97 -0.83 37.35
N ASP A 32 44.68 -1.16 37.43
CA ASP A 32 43.88 -1.45 36.24
C ASP A 32 43.95 -0.29 35.23
N GLY A 33 44.00 -0.64 33.94
CA GLY A 33 43.95 0.35 32.87
C GLY A 33 42.60 1.07 32.89
N ALA A 34 42.59 2.36 32.51
CA ALA A 34 41.35 3.11 32.41
C ALA A 34 40.42 2.49 31.35
N ASP A 35 39.12 2.48 31.64
CA ASP A 35 38.09 2.05 30.69
C ASP A 35 38.11 2.90 29.41
N GLY A 36 37.87 2.25 28.27
CA GLY A 36 37.73 2.92 26.98
C GLY A 36 36.49 3.83 26.96
N THR A 37 36.55 4.92 26.20
CA THR A 37 35.40 5.80 26.01
C THR A 37 34.39 5.18 25.04
N ASN A 38 33.10 5.34 25.31
CA ASN A 38 32.05 4.96 24.37
C ASN A 38 32.22 5.70 23.03
N GLY A 39 31.88 5.02 21.93
CA GLY A 39 31.83 5.62 20.60
C GLY A 39 30.71 6.67 20.53
N VAL A 40 30.83 7.56 19.55
CA VAL A 40 29.79 8.57 19.27
C VAL A 40 28.67 7.91 18.48
N ASP A 41 27.43 8.26 18.80
CA ASP A 41 26.26 7.84 18.04
C ASP A 41 26.34 8.35 16.59
N GLY A 42 25.85 7.54 15.64
CA GLY A 42 25.77 7.94 14.24
C GLY A 42 24.76 9.06 14.00
N GLU A 43 24.97 9.85 12.96
CA GLU A 43 24.00 10.87 12.55
C GLU A 43 22.76 10.22 11.90
N ASN A 44 21.60 10.84 12.11
CA ASN A 44 20.38 10.43 11.43
C ASN A 44 20.50 10.69 9.91
N GLY A 45 19.89 9.82 9.11
CA GLY A 45 19.75 10.04 7.68
C GLY A 45 18.85 11.24 7.37
N VAL A 46 18.97 11.77 6.15
CA VAL A 46 18.10 12.83 5.64
C VAL A 46 16.77 12.23 5.17
N ASP A 47 15.66 12.93 5.40
CA ASP A 47 14.36 12.54 4.86
C ASP A 47 14.37 12.52 3.32
N GLY A 48 13.62 11.59 2.73
CA GLY A 48 13.43 11.53 1.28
C GLY A 48 12.54 12.65 0.75
N GLU A 49 12.70 13.00 -0.53
CA GLU A 49 11.83 13.97 -1.20
C GLU A 49 10.43 13.39 -1.46
N ASN A 50 9.40 14.24 -1.44
CA ASN A 50 8.05 13.85 -1.84
C ASN A 50 8.01 13.46 -3.32
N GLY A 51 7.24 12.42 -3.66
CA GLY A 51 7.02 12.02 -5.04
C GLY A 51 6.30 13.12 -5.85
N VAL A 52 6.98 13.65 -6.87
CA VAL A 52 6.40 14.62 -7.81
C VAL A 52 5.33 13.92 -8.68
N GLY A 53 4.22 14.60 -8.96
CA GLY A 53 3.21 14.15 -9.94
C GLY A 53 1.96 13.49 -9.36
N PHE A 54 1.95 13.08 -8.08
CA PHE A 54 0.77 12.45 -7.48
C PHE A 54 -0.49 13.31 -7.53
N ASP A 55 -0.36 14.62 -7.26
CA ASP A 55 -1.48 15.56 -7.32
C ASP A 55 -2.06 15.68 -8.75
N GLU A 56 -1.22 15.52 -9.77
CA GLU A 56 -1.65 15.57 -11.17
C GLU A 56 -2.49 14.37 -11.57
N LEU A 57 -2.20 13.20 -10.99
CA LEU A 57 -2.91 11.96 -11.28
C LEU A 57 -4.31 11.91 -10.66
N VAL A 58 -4.59 12.73 -9.63
CA VAL A 58 -5.84 12.67 -8.85
C VAL A 58 -6.76 13.89 -9.01
N LYS A 59 -6.32 14.95 -9.68
CA LYS A 59 -7.07 16.21 -9.80
C LYS A 59 -8.35 16.15 -10.66
N TYR A 60 -8.58 15.04 -11.37
CA TYR A 60 -9.71 14.88 -12.30
C TYR A 60 -10.88 14.08 -11.71
N GLY A 61 -10.96 14.04 -10.38
CA GLY A 61 -12.03 13.37 -9.65
C GLY A 61 -11.91 11.85 -9.64
N ASN A 62 -12.90 11.20 -9.05
CA ASN A 62 -12.86 9.77 -8.75
C ASN A 62 -14.16 9.08 -9.16
N ILE A 63 -14.07 7.76 -9.23
CA ILE A 63 -15.24 6.89 -9.21
C ILE A 63 -15.17 6.07 -7.93
N ARG A 64 -16.21 6.22 -7.09
CA ARG A 64 -16.38 5.41 -5.88
C ARG A 64 -17.29 4.23 -6.19
N VAL A 65 -16.87 3.02 -5.85
CA VAL A 65 -17.61 1.78 -6.08
C VAL A 65 -17.90 1.09 -4.76
N PHE A 66 -19.12 0.59 -4.63
CA PHE A 66 -19.59 -0.21 -3.51
C PHE A 66 -19.97 -1.60 -4.03
N LEU A 67 -19.38 -2.63 -3.41
CA LEU A 67 -19.70 -4.02 -3.67
C LEU A 67 -20.37 -4.60 -2.42
N ASP A 68 -21.51 -5.28 -2.62
CA ASP A 68 -22.22 -6.01 -1.56
C ASP A 68 -22.64 -7.37 -2.09
N GLY A 69 -22.03 -8.44 -1.57
CA GLY A 69 -22.26 -9.78 -2.09
C GLY A 69 -21.78 -10.88 -1.14
N THR A 70 -21.77 -12.09 -1.67
CA THR A 70 -21.36 -13.32 -0.96
C THR A 70 -20.22 -13.96 -1.72
N ARG A 71 -19.15 -14.36 -1.03
CA ARG A 71 -18.01 -15.06 -1.63
C ARG A 71 -18.35 -16.51 -1.97
N SER A 72 -17.44 -17.20 -2.66
CA SER A 72 -17.58 -18.62 -3.01
C SER A 72 -17.58 -19.58 -1.80
N ASP A 73 -17.18 -19.09 -0.61
CA ASP A 73 -17.25 -19.84 0.65
C ASP A 73 -18.47 -19.48 1.49
N GLU A 74 -19.49 -18.89 0.87
CA GLU A 74 -20.80 -18.55 1.46
C GLU A 74 -20.74 -17.51 2.59
N ILE A 75 -19.65 -16.73 2.65
CA ILE A 75 -19.51 -15.62 3.60
C ILE A 75 -19.78 -14.29 2.89
N ALA A 76 -20.65 -13.47 3.48
CA ALA A 76 -20.95 -12.13 3.00
C ALA A 76 -19.72 -11.22 3.08
N PHE A 77 -19.55 -10.34 2.11
CA PHE A 77 -18.52 -9.31 2.09
C PHE A 77 -19.10 -7.98 1.59
N LYS A 78 -18.47 -6.90 2.04
CA LYS A 78 -18.66 -5.57 1.46
C LYS A 78 -17.30 -4.97 1.15
N ASP A 79 -17.21 -4.25 0.04
CA ASP A 79 -16.01 -3.52 -0.34
C ASP A 79 -16.39 -2.12 -0.80
N THR A 80 -15.59 -1.14 -0.43
CA THR A 80 -15.71 0.25 -0.91
C THR A 80 -14.37 0.67 -1.45
N SER A 81 -14.37 1.20 -2.67
CA SER A 81 -13.16 1.56 -3.40
C SER A 81 -13.29 2.93 -4.03
N ASP A 82 -12.27 3.77 -3.84
CA ASP A 82 -12.13 5.06 -4.52
C ASP A 82 -11.08 4.96 -5.62
N PHE A 83 -11.51 4.79 -6.87
CA PHE A 83 -10.63 4.84 -8.04
C PHE A 83 -10.42 6.29 -8.43
N LYS A 84 -9.27 6.85 -8.07
CA LYS A 84 -8.98 8.29 -8.16
C LYS A 84 -7.85 8.65 -9.11
N PHE A 85 -7.08 7.68 -9.57
CA PHE A 85 -5.90 7.93 -10.40
C PHE A 85 -6.27 7.88 -11.89
N THR A 86 -5.70 8.78 -12.68
CA THR A 86 -5.85 8.82 -14.13
C THR A 86 -4.48 8.85 -14.80
N ALA A 87 -4.31 8.12 -15.90
CA ALA A 87 -3.12 8.19 -16.73
C ALA A 87 -3.07 9.53 -17.48
N VAL A 88 -2.29 10.48 -16.99
CA VAL A 88 -2.19 11.84 -17.55
C VAL A 88 -1.62 11.86 -18.97
N ASP A 89 -0.82 10.86 -19.35
CA ASP A 89 -0.25 10.73 -20.69
C ASP A 89 -1.26 10.22 -21.74
N ASP A 90 -2.38 9.62 -21.32
CA ASP A 90 -3.39 9.04 -22.22
C ASP A 90 -4.83 9.54 -21.92
N LEU A 91 -4.95 10.80 -21.49
CA LEU A 91 -6.25 11.43 -21.19
C LEU A 91 -7.22 11.37 -22.38
N ALA A 92 -6.71 11.44 -23.61
CA ALA A 92 -7.50 11.47 -24.83
C ALA A 92 -8.17 10.13 -25.19
N SER A 93 -7.80 9.03 -24.54
CA SER A 93 -8.38 7.70 -24.79
C SER A 93 -9.48 7.35 -23.81
N TYR A 94 -9.28 7.68 -22.53
CA TYR A 94 -10.12 7.18 -21.45
C TYR A 94 -10.55 8.22 -20.41
N ASN A 95 -10.37 9.52 -20.67
CA ASN A 95 -10.95 10.56 -19.82
C ASN A 95 -11.64 11.64 -20.65
N ILE A 96 -12.55 11.22 -21.52
CA ILE A 96 -13.11 12.09 -22.57
C ILE A 96 -14.63 12.12 -22.62
N VAL A 97 -15.14 13.19 -23.22
CA VAL A 97 -16.51 13.32 -23.72
C VAL A 97 -16.47 13.65 -25.21
N THR A 98 -17.34 12.98 -25.99
CA THR A 98 -17.68 13.39 -27.35
C THR A 98 -19.08 13.97 -27.33
N LYS A 99 -19.20 15.26 -27.68
CA LYS A 99 -20.46 16.01 -27.67
C LYS A 99 -21.08 16.05 -29.06
N GLY A 100 -22.38 15.78 -29.14
CA GLY A 100 -23.21 15.87 -30.33
C GLY A 100 -24.69 16.01 -29.91
N THR A 101 -25.62 15.46 -30.69
CA THR A 101 -26.99 15.24 -30.19
C THR A 101 -26.97 14.31 -28.96
N ASP A 102 -26.11 13.30 -29.02
CA ASP A 102 -25.82 12.38 -27.92
C ASP A 102 -24.45 12.70 -27.33
N TYR A 103 -24.31 12.52 -26.02
CA TYR A 103 -23.03 12.65 -25.34
C TYR A 103 -22.48 11.26 -25.02
N ASN A 104 -21.21 11.05 -25.34
CA ASN A 104 -20.55 9.76 -25.17
C ASN A 104 -19.32 9.99 -24.28
N PHE A 105 -19.36 9.45 -23.07
CA PHE A 105 -18.30 9.58 -22.09
C PHE A 105 -17.48 8.30 -22.04
N LYS A 106 -16.16 8.42 -21.93
CA LYS A 106 -15.25 7.31 -21.62
C LYS A 106 -14.37 7.73 -20.47
N VAL A 107 -14.48 7.01 -19.37
CA VAL A 107 -13.80 7.33 -18.11
C VAL A 107 -13.13 6.07 -17.57
N GLU A 108 -11.82 6.12 -17.39
CA GLU A 108 -11.03 5.10 -16.71
C GLU A 108 -10.36 5.71 -15.49
N ARG A 109 -10.40 4.96 -14.38
CA ARG A 109 -9.75 5.31 -13.14
C ARG A 109 -9.03 4.10 -12.57
N PHE A 110 -7.86 4.34 -12.01
CA PHE A 110 -7.02 3.36 -11.35
C PHE A 110 -7.11 3.52 -9.83
N LEU A 111 -6.90 2.42 -9.10
CA LEU A 111 -6.90 2.42 -7.64
C LEU A 111 -5.61 3.01 -7.05
N SER A 112 -4.50 2.88 -7.77
CA SER A 112 -3.17 3.44 -7.50
C SER A 112 -2.56 4.01 -8.79
N ALA A 113 -1.34 4.54 -8.72
CA ALA A 113 -0.68 5.18 -9.87
C ALA A 113 -0.63 4.25 -11.11
N PRO A 114 -0.96 4.76 -12.31
CA PRO A 114 -1.12 3.96 -13.52
C PRO A 114 0.21 3.57 -14.21
N ASP A 115 1.31 4.22 -13.84
CA ASP A 115 2.66 3.95 -14.31
C ASP A 115 3.34 2.78 -13.57
N ASP A 116 2.69 2.23 -12.54
CA ASP A 116 3.11 1.02 -11.87
C ASP A 116 2.87 -0.20 -12.79
N VAL A 117 3.96 -0.87 -13.17
CA VAL A 117 3.94 -2.10 -13.98
C VAL A 117 3.12 -3.25 -13.36
N TYR A 118 2.79 -3.16 -12.08
CA TYR A 118 1.94 -4.13 -11.38
C TYR A 118 0.53 -3.60 -11.08
N GLN A 119 0.17 -2.42 -11.60
CA GLN A 119 -1.19 -1.92 -11.47
C GLN A 119 -2.14 -2.75 -12.34
N ASP A 120 -3.00 -3.52 -11.69
CA ASP A 120 -4.06 -4.31 -12.33
C ASP A 120 -5.45 -3.90 -11.80
N SER A 121 -5.53 -2.99 -10.83
CA SER A 121 -6.79 -2.51 -10.25
C SER A 121 -7.27 -1.23 -10.93
N TYR A 122 -8.24 -1.37 -11.83
CA TYR A 122 -8.83 -0.27 -12.55
C TYR A 122 -10.33 -0.49 -12.77
N MET A 123 -11.00 0.59 -13.10
CA MET A 123 -12.33 0.53 -13.64
C MET A 123 -12.47 1.47 -14.85
N GLN A 124 -13.25 1.02 -15.82
CA GLN A 124 -13.59 1.78 -17.00
C GLN A 124 -15.10 1.81 -17.16
N ILE A 125 -15.65 2.97 -17.48
CA ILE A 125 -17.06 3.14 -17.82
C ILE A 125 -17.17 3.91 -19.13
N SER A 126 -17.95 3.36 -20.07
CA SER A 126 -18.48 4.11 -21.20
C SER A 126 -19.94 4.40 -20.92
N PHE A 127 -20.28 5.68 -20.88
CA PHE A 127 -21.60 6.17 -20.50
C PHE A 127 -22.17 7.02 -21.63
N ASP A 128 -23.37 6.68 -22.08
CA ASP A 128 -24.05 7.34 -23.18
C ASP A 128 -25.27 8.09 -22.65
N VAL A 129 -25.41 9.35 -23.06
CA VAL A 129 -26.58 10.18 -22.83
C VAL A 129 -27.21 10.47 -24.19
N THR A 130 -28.33 9.83 -24.49
CA THR A 130 -29.05 10.03 -25.74
C THR A 130 -29.90 11.29 -25.64
N ASP A 131 -29.92 12.10 -26.70
CA ASP A 131 -30.66 13.37 -26.76
C ASP A 131 -30.28 14.30 -25.59
N ALA A 132 -28.97 14.53 -25.41
CA ALA A 132 -28.37 15.09 -24.21
C ALA A 132 -28.90 16.49 -23.83
N GLN A 133 -29.45 17.23 -24.79
CA GLN A 133 -30.01 18.58 -24.60
C GLN A 133 -31.53 18.58 -24.29
N SER A 134 -32.17 17.41 -24.29
CA SER A 134 -33.61 17.25 -24.08
C SER A 134 -33.95 16.82 -22.65
N GLU A 135 -35.10 17.24 -22.14
CA GLU A 135 -35.64 16.75 -20.85
C GLU A 135 -35.99 15.24 -20.91
N SER A 136 -36.20 14.69 -22.11
CA SER A 136 -36.49 13.26 -22.32
C SER A 136 -35.23 12.43 -22.59
N LYS A 137 -34.05 12.95 -22.23
CA LYS A 137 -32.77 12.25 -22.39
C LYS A 137 -32.79 10.86 -21.73
N THR A 138 -32.04 9.93 -22.29
CA THR A 138 -31.92 8.56 -21.75
C THR A 138 -30.48 8.19 -21.48
N PHE A 139 -30.27 7.28 -20.54
CA PHE A 139 -28.95 6.93 -20.02
C PHE A 139 -28.63 5.47 -20.28
N LYS A 140 -27.38 5.19 -20.64
CA LYS A 140 -26.91 3.82 -20.83
C LYS A 140 -25.44 3.69 -20.44
N ILE A 141 -25.11 2.66 -19.67
CA ILE A 141 -23.73 2.18 -19.56
C ILE A 141 -23.49 1.21 -20.72
N SER A 142 -22.75 1.65 -21.74
CA SER A 142 -22.44 0.84 -22.93
C SER A 142 -21.27 -0.10 -22.71
N SER A 143 -20.35 0.28 -21.82
CA SER A 143 -19.24 -0.56 -21.40
C SER A 143 -18.95 -0.34 -19.93
N PHE A 144 -18.68 -1.43 -19.21
CA PHE A 144 -18.18 -1.38 -17.85
C PHE A 144 -17.09 -2.44 -17.72
N TYR A 145 -15.94 -2.08 -17.17
CA TYR A 145 -14.91 -3.01 -16.78
C TYR A 145 -14.51 -2.70 -15.36
N PHE A 146 -14.45 -3.72 -14.53
CA PHE A 146 -13.92 -3.61 -13.18
C PHE A 146 -12.98 -4.76 -12.93
N ARG A 147 -11.84 -4.42 -12.35
CA ARG A 147 -10.85 -5.37 -11.88
C ARG A 147 -10.25 -4.84 -10.59
N LYS A 148 -10.24 -5.66 -9.54
CA LYS A 148 -9.60 -5.31 -8.27
C LYS A 148 -9.36 -6.57 -7.44
N ASN A 149 -8.30 -6.60 -6.63
CA ASN A 149 -8.20 -7.55 -5.53
C ASN A 149 -9.04 -7.09 -4.33
N ILE A 150 -9.91 -7.96 -3.82
CA ILE A 150 -10.73 -7.71 -2.64
C ILE A 150 -10.08 -8.44 -1.47
N VAL A 151 -9.74 -7.69 -0.41
CA VAL A 151 -9.21 -8.22 0.84
C VAL A 151 -10.29 -8.12 1.91
N THR A 152 -10.66 -9.25 2.50
CA THR A 152 -11.72 -9.33 3.50
C THR A 152 -11.16 -9.35 4.92
N THR A 153 -12.03 -9.13 5.91
CA THR A 153 -11.68 -9.03 7.33
C THR A 153 -11.11 -10.32 7.92
N ASP A 154 -11.43 -11.48 7.34
CA ASP A 154 -10.86 -12.78 7.69
C ASP A 154 -9.53 -13.08 6.96
N LEU A 155 -8.86 -12.04 6.45
CA LEU A 155 -7.55 -12.11 5.78
C LEU A 155 -7.51 -13.01 4.53
N LYS A 156 -8.65 -13.16 3.85
CA LYS A 156 -8.71 -13.79 2.53
C LYS A 156 -8.66 -12.73 1.44
N VAL A 157 -8.15 -13.14 0.28
CA VAL A 157 -8.09 -12.32 -0.92
C VAL A 157 -8.64 -13.08 -2.10
N PHE A 158 -9.38 -12.39 -2.96
CA PHE A 158 -9.77 -12.87 -4.27
C PHE A 158 -9.73 -11.73 -5.26
N GLN A 159 -9.42 -12.03 -6.51
CA GLN A 159 -9.56 -11.06 -7.58
C GLN A 159 -11.03 -10.99 -7.96
N GLN A 160 -11.58 -9.79 -8.04
CA GLN A 160 -12.89 -9.57 -8.59
C GLN A 160 -12.77 -8.94 -9.97
N ILE A 161 -13.40 -9.59 -10.96
CA ILE A 161 -13.50 -9.14 -12.33
C ILE A 161 -14.95 -9.24 -12.75
N PHE A 162 -15.49 -8.17 -13.31
CA PHE A 162 -16.77 -8.22 -14.01
C PHE A 162 -16.83 -7.16 -15.10
N ARG A 163 -17.78 -7.35 -16.02
CA ARG A 163 -17.93 -6.53 -17.22
C ARG A 163 -19.34 -5.93 -17.28
N THR A 164 -19.64 -5.25 -18.39
CA THR A 164 -20.90 -4.56 -18.67
C THR A 164 -22.12 -5.34 -18.17
N PRO A 165 -22.96 -4.74 -17.29
CA PRO A 165 -24.20 -5.37 -16.85
C PRO A 165 -25.24 -5.37 -17.97
N THR A 166 -26.26 -6.22 -17.87
CA THR A 166 -27.40 -6.21 -18.80
C THR A 166 -28.20 -4.92 -18.70
N THR A 167 -28.43 -4.46 -17.46
CA THR A 167 -29.14 -3.23 -17.14
C THR A 167 -28.46 -2.55 -15.96
N ALA A 168 -28.45 -1.23 -15.98
CA ALA A 168 -28.04 -0.41 -14.86
C ALA A 168 -29.06 0.71 -14.66
N GLU A 169 -29.37 0.99 -13.41
CA GLU A 169 -30.11 2.17 -13.02
C GLU A 169 -29.13 3.34 -12.90
N ILE A 170 -29.52 4.49 -13.45
CA ILE A 170 -28.73 5.73 -13.41
C ILE A 170 -29.57 6.80 -12.75
N THR A 171 -29.00 7.44 -11.73
CA THR A 171 -29.64 8.50 -10.96
C THR A 171 -28.68 9.67 -10.74
N ASP A 172 -29.21 10.81 -10.30
CA ASP A 172 -28.43 12.02 -9.97
C ASP A 172 -27.47 12.47 -11.09
N TYR A 173 -27.86 12.28 -12.36
CA TYR A 173 -27.05 12.73 -13.51
C TYR A 173 -26.97 14.26 -13.56
N ASN A 174 -25.75 14.76 -13.70
CA ASN A 174 -25.46 16.15 -13.99
C ASN A 174 -24.17 16.25 -14.81
N PHE A 175 -24.19 17.04 -15.88
CA PHE A 175 -22.99 17.38 -16.63
C PHE A 175 -22.89 18.89 -16.81
N ASP A 176 -21.87 19.49 -16.20
CA ASP A 176 -21.57 20.91 -16.36
C ASP A 176 -20.66 21.10 -17.57
N GLU A 177 -21.22 21.62 -18.66
CA GLU A 177 -20.49 21.87 -19.91
C GLU A 177 -19.41 22.95 -19.79
N THR A 178 -19.45 23.79 -18.76
CA THR A 178 -18.45 24.85 -18.54
C THR A 178 -17.18 24.28 -17.91
N THR A 179 -17.34 23.36 -16.97
CA THR A 179 -16.23 22.74 -16.24
C THR A 179 -15.88 21.34 -16.75
N ASN A 180 -16.68 20.81 -17.68
CA ASN A 180 -16.69 19.41 -18.10
C ASN A 180 -16.74 18.42 -16.92
N ASN A 181 -17.43 18.80 -15.85
CA ASN A 181 -17.61 17.95 -14.69
C ASN A 181 -18.84 17.05 -14.88
N LEU A 182 -18.62 15.74 -14.90
CA LEU A 182 -19.63 14.71 -15.01
C LEU A 182 -19.90 14.11 -13.64
N LYS A 183 -21.17 14.10 -13.24
CA LYS A 183 -21.66 13.42 -12.05
C LYS A 183 -22.83 12.51 -12.38
N PHE A 184 -22.84 11.32 -11.80
CA PHE A 184 -24.01 10.45 -11.75
C PHE A 184 -23.79 9.32 -10.74
N LYS A 185 -24.87 8.65 -10.38
CA LYS A 185 -24.83 7.40 -9.65
C LYS A 185 -25.29 6.26 -10.53
N PHE A 186 -24.72 5.09 -10.29
CA PHE A 186 -25.15 3.86 -10.94
C PHE A 186 -25.42 2.75 -9.93
N SER A 187 -26.34 1.86 -10.27
CA SER A 187 -26.58 0.61 -9.53
C SER A 187 -27.01 -0.52 -10.47
N PHE A 188 -26.54 -1.73 -10.21
CA PHE A 188 -26.93 -2.94 -10.91
C PHE A 188 -26.59 -4.19 -10.10
N THR A 189 -27.12 -5.34 -10.53
CA THR A 189 -26.76 -6.65 -9.97
C THR A 189 -26.05 -7.47 -11.04
N MET A 190 -24.85 -7.94 -10.74
CA MET A 190 -24.13 -8.91 -11.56
C MET A 190 -24.61 -10.31 -11.23
N ALA A 191 -24.92 -11.09 -12.27
CA ALA A 191 -25.24 -12.49 -12.12
C ALA A 191 -24.03 -13.29 -11.61
N ALA A 192 -24.30 -14.43 -10.95
CA ALA A 192 -23.29 -15.35 -10.44
C ALA A 192 -22.25 -15.77 -11.50
N ALA A 193 -22.69 -16.02 -12.73
CA ALA A 193 -21.82 -16.44 -13.83
C ALA A 193 -20.98 -15.30 -14.44
N SER A 194 -21.23 -14.05 -14.02
CA SER A 194 -20.62 -12.85 -14.61
C SER A 194 -19.64 -12.16 -13.66
N ASN A 195 -19.25 -12.82 -12.57
CA ASN A 195 -18.28 -12.31 -11.61
C ASN A 195 -17.59 -13.47 -10.85
N GLU A 196 -16.50 -13.19 -10.14
CA GLU A 196 -15.62 -14.22 -9.58
C GLU A 196 -16.12 -14.82 -8.26
N THR A 197 -17.19 -14.29 -7.65
CA THR A 197 -17.69 -14.81 -6.36
C THR A 197 -18.53 -16.08 -6.51
N GLY A 198 -18.99 -16.39 -7.74
CA GLY A 198 -19.94 -17.47 -7.99
C GLY A 198 -21.36 -17.19 -7.46
N ASN A 199 -21.62 -15.99 -6.95
CA ASN A 199 -22.90 -15.57 -6.38
C ASN A 199 -23.36 -14.25 -7.01
N ALA A 200 -24.65 -13.92 -6.87
CA ALA A 200 -25.13 -12.60 -7.28
C ALA A 200 -24.39 -11.50 -6.49
N LEU A 201 -24.00 -10.43 -7.19
CA LEU A 201 -23.25 -9.33 -6.61
C LEU A 201 -23.96 -8.01 -6.89
N ASN A 202 -24.29 -7.27 -5.84
CA ASN A 202 -24.81 -5.92 -5.99
C ASN A 202 -23.64 -4.94 -6.13
N VAL A 203 -23.73 -4.12 -7.17
CA VAL A 203 -22.73 -3.11 -7.50
C VAL A 203 -23.43 -1.76 -7.56
N SER A 204 -22.90 -0.78 -6.84
CA SER A 204 -23.30 0.60 -7.01
C SER A 204 -22.08 1.51 -7.01
N GLY A 205 -22.25 2.76 -7.43
CA GLY A 205 -21.17 3.71 -7.40
C GLY A 205 -21.60 5.15 -7.66
N GLU A 206 -20.66 6.03 -7.35
CA GLU A 206 -20.75 7.48 -7.52
C GLU A 206 -19.62 7.91 -8.44
N VAL A 207 -19.98 8.60 -9.52
CA VAL A 207 -19.05 9.20 -10.46
C VAL A 207 -19.04 10.70 -10.18
N ASP A 208 -17.86 11.27 -9.95
CA ASP A 208 -17.63 12.72 -9.93
C ASP A 208 -16.25 12.99 -10.54
N VAL A 209 -16.24 13.31 -11.83
CA VAL A 209 -15.02 13.39 -12.63
C VAL A 209 -15.00 14.61 -13.54
N ILE A 210 -13.79 15.07 -13.88
CA ILE A 210 -13.58 16.04 -14.96
C ILE A 210 -13.15 15.26 -16.20
N VAL A 211 -13.82 15.50 -17.34
CA VAL A 211 -13.53 14.86 -18.63
C VAL A 211 -13.08 15.89 -19.67
N PHE A 212 -12.46 15.41 -20.75
CA PHE A 212 -11.90 16.26 -21.80
C PHE A 212 -12.62 16.09 -23.13
N GLU A 213 -12.74 17.17 -23.89
CA GLU A 213 -13.15 17.08 -25.28
C GLU A 213 -11.94 16.75 -26.15
N LYS A 214 -12.08 15.74 -27.01
CA LYS A 214 -11.05 15.43 -28.01
C LYS A 214 -11.18 16.43 -29.17
N LEU A 215 -10.09 17.12 -29.49
CA LEU A 215 -9.98 17.99 -30.66
C LEU A 215 -10.02 17.19 -31.97
#